data_AF-A0AAJ0GA93-F1
#
_entry.id   AF-A0AAJ0GA93-F1
#
_cell.length_a   1.000
_cell.length_b   1.000
_cell.length_c   1.000
_cell.angle_alpha   90.00
_cell.angle_beta   90.00
_cell.angle_gamma   90.00
#
_symmetry.space_group_name_H-M   'P 1'
#
loop_
_entity.id
_entity.type
_entity.pdbx_description
1 polymer ?
#
loop_
_entity_poly.entity_id
_entity_poly.type
_entity_poly.pdbx_seq_one_letter_code
_entity_poly.pdbx_strand_id
1 'polypeptide(L)'
;MPHTKTQPTDILAKLLANTTNLEIVKELVAEDATYFSLNYHHPDLTAIEPWCGTHLHAGPTAIHQTFVAVGTFWEVLSFDIYTIFSGANTIKPSSTGPEGAKTGTDVAAFGRFKYKSRTQGKITDSPFYV
;
A
#
# COMPACT_ATOMS: atom_id res chain seq x y z
N MET A 1 -15.31 28.71 8.09
CA MET A 1 -14.03 28.16 7.59
C MET A 1 -14.39 26.98 6.69
N PRO A 2 -14.13 26.99 5.37
CA PRO A 2 -14.39 25.81 4.55
C PRO A 2 -13.38 24.73 4.95
N HIS A 3 -13.86 23.62 5.51
CA HIS A 3 -13.05 22.42 5.67
C HIS A 3 -12.84 21.83 4.28
N THR A 4 -11.66 22.06 3.69
CA THR A 4 -11.26 21.38 2.46
C THR A 4 -11.33 19.88 2.73
N LYS A 5 -12.27 19.20 2.09
CA LYS A 5 -12.44 17.75 2.22
C LYS A 5 -11.19 17.09 1.64
N THR A 6 -10.38 16.45 2.48
CA THR A 6 -9.18 15.71 2.03
C THR A 6 -9.60 14.69 0.98
N GLN A 7 -8.99 14.73 -0.20
CA GLN A 7 -9.34 13.78 -1.24
C GLN A 7 -8.69 12.43 -0.94
N PRO A 8 -9.34 11.30 -1.26
CA PRO A 8 -8.75 9.97 -1.05
C PRO A 8 -7.40 9.79 -1.76
N THR A 9 -7.18 10.48 -2.89
CA THR A 9 -5.89 10.55 -3.58
C THR A 9 -4.81 11.21 -2.71
N ASP A 10 -5.15 12.25 -1.95
CA ASP A 10 -4.21 12.96 -1.07
C ASP A 10 -3.81 12.07 0.12
N ILE A 11 -4.76 11.29 0.64
CA ILE A 11 -4.51 10.30 1.71
C ILE A 11 -3.53 9.24 1.22
N LEU A 12 -3.78 8.65 0.05
CA LEU A 12 -2.89 7.63 -0.51
C LEU A 12 -1.50 8.21 -0.82
N ALA A 13 -1.41 9.40 -1.41
CA ALA A 13 -0.13 10.05 -1.69
C ALA A 13 0.66 10.32 -0.39
N LYS A 14 0.01 10.83 0.66
CA LYS A 14 0.65 11.05 1.97
C LYS A 14 1.11 9.73 2.59
N LEU A 15 0.30 8.67 2.51
CA LEU A 15 0.65 7.35 3.01
C LEU A 15 1.91 6.81 2.32
N LEU A 16 1.92 6.80 0.98
CA LEU A 16 3.03 6.25 0.20
C LEU A 16 4.35 7.02 0.41
N ALA A 17 4.28 8.32 0.68
CA ALA A 17 5.46 9.14 0.99
C ALA A 17 6.01 8.92 2.42
N ASN A 18 5.27 8.26 3.31
CA ASN A 18 5.56 8.19 4.74
C ASN A 18 5.45 6.77 5.31
N THR A 19 5.57 5.73 4.49
CA THR A 19 5.31 4.33 4.91
C THR A 19 6.21 3.85 6.06
N THR A 20 7.39 4.43 6.24
CA THR A 20 8.32 4.14 7.35
C THR A 20 8.18 5.07 8.55
N ASN A 21 7.21 6.00 8.53
CA ASN A 21 6.88 6.87 9.67
C ASN A 21 5.59 6.36 10.33
N LEU A 22 5.74 5.54 11.37
CA LEU A 22 4.63 4.87 12.04
C LEU A 22 3.52 5.84 12.51
N GLU A 23 3.87 7.02 12.99
CA GLU A 23 2.89 7.98 13.50
C GLU A 23 2.00 8.51 12.37
N ILE A 24 2.59 8.85 11.21
CA ILE A 24 1.82 9.25 10.03
C ILE A 24 0.98 8.06 9.50
N VAL A 25 1.51 6.84 9.52
CA VAL A 25 0.75 5.66 9.06
C VAL A 25 -0.47 5.43 9.96
N LYS A 26 -0.34 5.55 11.29
CA LYS A 26 -1.46 5.45 12.24
C LYS A 26 -2.54 6.51 12.01
N GLU A 27 -2.16 7.73 11.61
CA GLU A 27 -3.13 8.79 11.28
C GLU A 27 -3.96 8.47 10.03
N LEU A 28 -3.40 7.71 9.07
CA LEU A 28 -3.98 7.53 7.74
C LEU A 28 -4.66 6.18 7.53
N VAL A 29 -4.40 5.20 8.39
CA VAL A 29 -4.81 3.81 8.20
C VAL A 29 -5.70 3.37 9.35
N ALA A 30 -6.85 2.78 9.02
CA ALA A 30 -7.77 2.23 10.01
C ALA A 30 -7.10 1.11 10.84
N GLU A 31 -7.44 1.02 12.12
CA GLU A 31 -6.86 0.02 13.04
C GLU A 31 -7.17 -1.43 12.62
N ASP A 32 -8.27 -1.66 11.93
CA ASP A 32 -8.73 -2.95 11.41
C ASP A 32 -8.43 -3.14 9.91
N ALA A 33 -7.60 -2.27 9.33
CA ALA A 33 -7.24 -2.36 7.92
C ALA A 33 -6.59 -3.71 7.59
N THR A 34 -6.89 -4.22 6.41
CA THR A 34 -6.22 -5.38 5.84
C THR A 34 -5.20 -4.92 4.82
N TYR A 35 -3.96 -5.40 4.96
CA TYR A 35 -2.90 -5.15 3.99
C TYR A 35 -2.68 -6.38 3.10
N PHE A 36 -2.62 -6.14 1.78
CA PHE A 36 -2.30 -7.15 0.78
C PHE A 36 -1.06 -6.69 0.00
N SER A 37 -0.07 -7.55 -0.10
CA SER A 37 1.09 -7.41 -1.00
C SER A 37 1.39 -8.76 -1.64
N LEU A 38 1.90 -8.76 -2.88
CA LEU A 38 2.31 -9.93 -3.70
C LEU A 38 2.03 -11.29 -3.02
N ASN A 39 0.75 -11.66 -2.91
CA ASN A 39 0.34 -12.86 -2.20
C ASN A 39 -0.01 -13.92 -3.23
N TYR A 40 1.04 -14.52 -3.78
CA TYR A 40 0.94 -15.81 -4.40
C TYR A 40 1.48 -16.79 -3.36
N HIS A 41 0.68 -17.77 -2.95
CA HIS A 41 1.15 -18.85 -2.07
C HIS A 41 2.25 -19.64 -2.79
N HIS A 42 3.49 -19.13 -2.74
CA HIS A 42 4.63 -19.59 -3.50
C HIS A 42 5.87 -19.61 -2.59
N PRO A 43 6.33 -20.79 -2.14
CA PRO A 43 7.38 -20.90 -1.13
C PRO A 43 8.69 -20.21 -1.54
N ASP A 44 9.06 -20.27 -2.83
CA ASP A 44 10.27 -19.60 -3.30
C ASP A 44 10.16 -18.07 -3.27
N LEU A 45 8.96 -17.52 -3.48
CA LEU A 45 8.74 -16.08 -3.38
C LEU A 45 8.83 -15.66 -1.92
N THR A 46 8.24 -16.43 -1.00
CA THR A 46 8.37 -16.20 0.45
C THR A 46 9.82 -16.27 0.93
N ALA A 47 10.65 -17.13 0.34
CA ALA A 47 12.07 -17.21 0.67
C ALA A 47 12.87 -15.97 0.23
N ILE A 48 12.43 -15.28 -0.84
CA ILE A 48 13.09 -14.09 -1.38
C ILE A 48 12.51 -12.80 -0.76
N GLU A 49 11.19 -12.76 -0.58
CA GLU A 49 10.43 -11.60 -0.10
C GLU A 49 9.53 -11.99 1.09
N PRO A 50 10.13 -12.31 2.27
CA PRO A 50 9.37 -12.77 3.44
C PRO A 50 8.42 -11.73 4.03
N TRP A 51 8.53 -10.48 3.60
CA TRP A 51 7.66 -9.37 3.99
C TRP A 51 6.37 -9.27 3.17
N CYS A 52 6.26 -10.03 2.07
CA CYS A 52 5.05 -10.08 1.26
C CYS A 52 3.98 -11.00 1.87
N GLY A 53 2.72 -10.78 1.49
CA GLY A 53 1.59 -11.59 1.95
C GLY A 53 0.35 -10.78 2.30
N THR A 54 -0.58 -11.45 2.98
CA THR A 54 -1.84 -10.87 3.48
C THR A 54 -1.84 -10.77 4.99
N HIS A 55 -2.12 -9.58 5.49
CA HIS A 55 -2.21 -9.26 6.91
C HIS A 55 -3.64 -8.81 7.21
N LEU A 56 -4.50 -9.76 7.57
CA LEU A 56 -5.92 -9.54 7.88
C LEU A 56 -6.07 -8.74 9.18
N HIS A 57 -6.81 -7.63 9.13
CA HIS A 57 -7.15 -6.80 10.29
C HIS A 57 -5.97 -6.39 11.17
N ALA A 58 -4.81 -6.18 10.55
CA ALA A 58 -3.55 -5.90 11.24
C ALA A 58 -3.21 -4.41 11.29
N GLY A 59 -4.00 -3.57 10.61
CA GLY A 59 -3.99 -2.12 10.77
C GLY A 59 -2.69 -1.45 10.29
N PRO A 60 -2.38 -0.26 10.84
CA PRO A 60 -1.22 0.54 10.42
C PRO A 60 0.12 -0.18 10.59
N THR A 61 0.24 -1.02 11.61
CA THR A 61 1.49 -1.71 11.96
C THR A 61 1.93 -2.67 10.85
N ALA A 62 0.99 -3.38 10.21
CA ALA A 62 1.33 -4.30 9.12
C ALA A 62 1.97 -3.57 7.93
N ILE A 63 1.37 -2.46 7.50
CA ILE A 63 1.91 -1.63 6.41
C ILE A 63 3.32 -1.15 6.78
N HIS A 64 3.46 -0.53 7.96
CA HIS A 64 4.73 0.02 8.40
C HIS A 64 5.83 -1.05 8.48
N GLN A 65 5.54 -2.21 9.11
CA GLN A 65 6.51 -3.29 9.25
C GLN A 65 6.94 -3.87 7.90
N THR A 66 6.02 -4.03 6.95
CA THR A 66 6.37 -4.46 5.59
C THR A 66 7.37 -3.51 4.94
N PHE A 67 7.11 -2.20 4.96
CA PHE A 67 8.02 -1.23 4.32
C PHE A 67 9.35 -1.09 5.07
N VAL A 68 9.37 -1.21 6.39
CA VAL A 68 10.62 -1.30 7.17
C VAL A 68 11.43 -2.54 6.78
N ALA A 69 10.78 -3.70 6.65
CA ALA A 69 11.43 -4.95 6.26
C ALA A 69 11.99 -4.88 4.84
N VAL A 70 11.23 -4.35 3.87
CA VAL A 70 11.73 -4.05 2.51
C VAL A 70 12.99 -3.19 2.58
N GLY A 71 12.97 -2.15 3.42
CA GLY A 71 14.08 -1.22 3.64
C GLY A 71 15.37 -1.86 4.14
N THR A 72 15.32 -3.07 4.72
CA THR A 72 16.52 -3.81 5.16
C THR A 72 17.28 -4.47 4.01
N PHE A 73 16.60 -4.77 2.89
CA PHE A 73 17.19 -5.39 1.70
C PHE A 73 17.37 -4.40 0.55
N TRP A 74 16.48 -3.41 0.46
CA TRP A 74 16.43 -2.45 -0.63
C TRP A 74 16.54 -1.02 -0.10
N GLU A 75 17.38 -0.23 -0.76
CA GLU A 75 17.37 1.22 -0.62
C GLU A 75 16.46 1.80 -1.70
N VAL A 76 15.44 2.57 -1.30
CA VAL A 76 14.57 3.30 -2.22
C VAL A 76 15.32 4.54 -2.69
N LEU A 77 15.70 4.59 -3.97
CA LEU A 77 16.35 5.74 -4.58
C LEU A 77 15.33 6.76 -5.07
N SER A 78 14.24 6.29 -5.69
CA SER A 78 13.08 7.11 -6.03
C SER A 78 11.80 6.27 -6.02
N PHE A 79 10.69 6.94 -5.76
CA PHE A 79 9.34 6.44 -6.00
C PHE A 79 8.55 7.52 -6.72
N ASP A 80 8.30 7.31 -8.00
CA ASP A 80 7.68 8.29 -8.88
C ASP A 80 6.25 7.85 -9.21
N ILE A 81 5.26 8.59 -8.74
CA ILE A 81 3.84 8.35 -9.06
C ILE A 81 3.53 9.03 -10.41
N TYR A 82 3.20 8.24 -11.43
CA TYR A 82 2.82 8.73 -12.75
C TYR A 82 1.33 9.03 -12.88
N THR A 83 0.50 8.28 -12.14
CA THR A 83 -0.94 8.44 -12.18
C THR A 83 -1.53 8.06 -10.84
N ILE A 84 -2.43 8.89 -10.31
CA ILE A 84 -3.22 8.60 -9.12
C ILE A 84 -4.65 9.07 -9.38
N PHE A 85 -5.64 8.22 -9.11
CA PHE A 85 -7.04 8.55 -9.34
C PHE A 85 -7.94 7.83 -8.34
N SER A 86 -9.13 8.41 -8.15
CA SER A 86 -10.19 7.81 -7.35
C SER A 86 -11.34 7.34 -8.24
N GLY A 87 -11.98 6.25 -7.82
CA GLY A 87 -13.18 5.71 -8.44
C GLY A 87 -14.27 5.52 -7.39
N ALA A 88 -15.52 5.77 -7.77
CA ALA A 88 -16.65 5.39 -6.92
C ALA A 88 -16.85 3.87 -7.05
N ASN A 89 -16.72 3.14 -5.95
CA ASN A 89 -17.07 1.72 -5.94
C ASN A 89 -18.45 1.55 -5.29
N THR A 90 -19.34 0.88 -6.01
CA THR A 90 -20.58 0.35 -5.46
C THR A 90 -20.36 -1.12 -5.15
N ILE A 91 -19.89 -1.41 -3.94
CA ILE A 91 -19.92 -2.78 -3.45
C ILE A 91 -21.40 -3.11 -3.19
N LYS A 92 -22.03 -3.84 -4.11
CA LYS A 92 -23.31 -4.49 -3.82
C LYS A 92 -23.06 -5.50 -2.69
N PRO A 93 -23.77 -5.41 -1.55
CA PRO A 93 -23.64 -6.44 -0.53
C PRO A 93 -23.96 -7.79 -1.16
N SER A 94 -23.13 -8.81 -0.90
CA SER A 94 -23.52 -10.19 -1.15
C SER A 94 -24.87 -10.45 -0.48
N SER A 95 -25.74 -11.25 -1.12
CA SER A 95 -27.17 -11.45 -0.83
C SER A 95 -27.55 -11.97 0.57
N THR A 96 -26.66 -11.92 1.56
CA THR A 96 -26.85 -12.47 2.92
C THR A 96 -26.45 -11.50 4.04
N GLY A 97 -26.21 -10.22 3.75
CA GLY A 97 -25.96 -9.18 4.77
C GLY A 97 -27.11 -8.16 4.86
N PRO A 98 -27.26 -7.43 6.00
CA PRO A 98 -28.32 -6.43 6.16
C PRO A 98 -28.23 -5.37 5.05
N GLU A 99 -29.37 -5.02 4.47
CA GLU A 99 -29.49 -4.11 3.32
C GLU A 99 -28.81 -2.77 3.58
N GLY A 100 -27.90 -2.41 2.67
CA GLY A 100 -27.23 -1.11 2.63
C GLY A 100 -26.01 -1.16 1.72
N ALA A 101 -26.14 -0.67 0.48
CA ALA A 101 -24.98 -0.51 -0.40
C ALA A 101 -24.02 0.52 0.24
N LYS A 102 -22.81 0.08 0.61
CA LYS A 102 -21.77 1.00 1.09
C LYS A 102 -21.13 1.64 -0.15
N THR A 103 -21.35 2.93 -0.34
CA THR A 103 -20.60 3.73 -1.31
C THR A 103 -19.20 4.00 -0.75
N GLY A 104 -18.19 3.34 -1.30
CA GLY A 104 -16.78 3.57 -0.99
C GLY A 104 -16.10 4.39 -2.07
N THR A 105 -15.00 5.06 -1.72
CA THR A 105 -14.09 5.62 -2.73
C THR A 105 -12.85 4.74 -2.77
N ASP A 106 -12.63 4.10 -3.92
CA ASP A 106 -11.41 3.37 -4.19
C ASP A 106 -10.38 4.32 -4.79
N VAL A 107 -9.10 4.06 -4.52
CA VAL A 107 -8.00 4.87 -5.05
C VAL A 107 -6.94 3.95 -5.61
N ALA A 108 -6.45 4.27 -6.79
CA ALA A 108 -5.35 3.56 -7.43
C ALA A 108 -4.20 4.53 -7.74
N ALA A 109 -2.97 4.06 -7.55
CA ALA A 109 -1.76 4.77 -7.94
C ALA A 109 -0.88 3.85 -8.78
N PHE A 110 -0.33 4.40 -9.87
CA PHE A 110 0.62 3.75 -10.77
C PHE A 110 1.90 4.58 -10.79
N GLY A 111 3.03 3.89 -10.68
CA GLY A 111 4.32 4.54 -10.56
C GLY A 111 5.46 3.56 -10.68
N ARG A 112 6.67 4.07 -10.49
CA ARG A 112 7.91 3.31 -10.60
C ARG A 112 8.72 3.48 -9.33
N PHE A 113 9.23 2.36 -8.85
CA PHE A 113 10.29 2.39 -7.87
C PHE A 113 11.64 2.18 -8.54
N LYS A 114 12.63 2.94 -8.08
CA LYS A 114 14.04 2.68 -8.35
C LYS A 114 14.70 2.23 -7.06
N TYR A 115 15.23 1.02 -7.06
CA TYR A 115 15.83 0.41 -5.90
C TYR A 115 17.33 0.15 -6.10
N LYS A 116 18.06 0.14 -4.99
CA LYS A 116 19.41 -0.42 -4.92
C LYS A 116 19.42 -1.56 -3.92
N SER A 117 19.90 -2.73 -4.35
CA SER A 117 20.13 -3.85 -3.44
C SER A 117 21.21 -3.46 -2.43
N ARG A 118 20.92 -3.59 -1.14
CA ARG A 118 21.91 -3.34 -0.08
C ARG A 118 22.98 -4.42 -0.02
N THR A 119 22.65 -5.66 -0.41
CA THR A 119 23.57 -6.80 -0.37
C THR A 119 24.46 -6.88 -1.62
N GLN A 120 23.94 -6.52 -2.79
CA GLN A 120 24.65 -6.64 -4.07
C GLN A 120 25.12 -5.30 -4.64
N GLY A 121 24.62 -4.18 -4.13
CA GLY A 121 24.88 -2.84 -4.69
C GLY A 121 24.25 -2.58 -6.06
N LYS A 122 23.56 -3.57 -6.64
CA LYS A 122 22.91 -3.49 -7.95
C LYS A 122 21.69 -2.57 -7.91
N ILE A 123 21.59 -1.68 -8.88
CA ILE A 123 20.42 -0.82 -9.09
C ILE A 123 19.46 -1.55 -10.03
N THR A 124 18.17 -1.53 -9.68
CA THR A 124 17.10 -2.09 -10.51
C THR A 124 15.87 -1.19 -10.42
N ASP A 125 15.07 -1.25 -11.47
CA ASP A 125 13.72 -0.69 -11.46
C ASP A 125 12.71 -1.77 -11.06
N SER A 126 11.57 -1.37 -10.53
CA SER A 126 10.43 -2.27 -10.31
C SER A 126 10.03 -2.93 -11.63
N PRO A 127 9.81 -4.26 -11.67
CA PRO A 127 9.60 -5.01 -12.91
C PRO A 127 8.29 -4.69 -13.62
N PHE A 128 7.32 -4.08 -12.91
CA PHE A 128 6.04 -3.68 -13.46
C PHE A 128 6.09 -2.21 -13.87
N TYR A 129 6.42 -1.97 -15.14
CA TYR A 129 6.12 -0.75 -15.87
C TYR A 129 4.85 -1.03 -16.70
N VAL A 130 3.85 -0.16 -16.58
CA VAL A 130 2.66 -0.12 -17.43
C VAL A 130 2.81 1.03 -18.43
#